data_AF-A0A3B8N0A5-F1
#
_entry.id   AF-A0A3B8N0A5-F1
#
_cell.length_a   1.000
_cell.length_b   1.000
_cell.length_c   1.000
_cell.angle_alpha   90.00
_cell.angle_beta   90.00
_cell.angle_gamma   90.00
#
_symmetry.space_group_name_H-M   'P 1'
#
loop_
_entity.id
_entity.type
_entity.pdbx_description
1 polymer ?
#
loop_
_entity_poly.entity_id
_entity_poly.type
_entity_poly.pdbx_seq_one_letter_code
_entity_poly.pdbx_strand_id
1 'polypeptide(L)'
;MSNKIKITETVLRDAHQSLLATRMSTEEMLPIAEKLDAVGYYSIEAWGGATFDACMRFLDEDPWERLRRLKKRIKNTPLQMLLRGQNLLGYRHYPDDIVEKFVERAVANGIDIIRIFDALNDVRNLEVAVKATK
;
A
#
# COMPACT_ATOMS: atom_id res chain seq x y z
N MET A 1 -24.84 -15.22 16.48
CA MET A 1 -24.87 -14.55 15.16
C MET A 1 -23.66 -15.03 14.37
N SER A 2 -23.82 -15.44 13.12
CA SER A 2 -22.68 -15.79 12.26
C SER A 2 -22.02 -14.50 11.78
N ASN A 3 -20.75 -14.27 12.14
CA ASN A 3 -19.99 -13.12 11.67
C ASN A 3 -19.51 -13.40 10.24
N LYS A 4 -19.88 -12.54 9.29
CA LYS A 4 -19.36 -12.62 7.91
C LYS A 4 -17.85 -12.39 7.91
N ILE A 5 -17.11 -13.30 7.28
CA ILE A 5 -15.67 -13.16 7.06
C ILE A 5 -15.44 -12.02 6.06
N LYS A 6 -14.48 -11.16 6.38
CA LYS A 6 -14.06 -10.02 5.58
C LYS A 6 -12.83 -10.42 4.74
N ILE A 7 -12.79 -10.02 3.47
CA ILE A 7 -11.74 -10.41 2.52
C ILE A 7 -10.98 -9.17 2.04
N THR A 8 -9.65 -9.22 2.07
CA THR A 8 -8.77 -8.22 1.44
C THR A 8 -8.24 -8.79 0.14
N GLU A 9 -8.41 -8.04 -0.95
CA GLU A 9 -7.85 -8.38 -2.27
C GLU A 9 -6.40 -7.89 -2.37
N THR A 10 -5.51 -8.69 -2.96
CA THR A 10 -4.07 -8.41 -3.06
C THR A 10 -3.55 -8.40 -4.49
N VAL A 11 -4.42 -8.54 -5.50
CA VAL A 11 -4.03 -8.61 -6.92
C VAL A 11 -3.22 -7.41 -7.38
N LEU A 12 -3.46 -6.22 -6.83
CA LEU A 12 -2.78 -4.97 -7.21
C LEU A 12 -1.42 -4.74 -6.50
N ARG A 13 -1.05 -5.60 -5.54
CA ARG A 13 0.22 -5.47 -4.78
C ARG A 13 0.92 -6.82 -4.62
N ASP A 14 0.47 -7.66 -3.68
CA ASP A 14 1.23 -8.84 -3.27
C ASP A 14 1.22 -9.96 -4.31
N ALA A 15 0.13 -10.11 -5.07
CA ALA A 15 0.01 -11.19 -6.03
C ALA A 15 1.09 -11.09 -7.13
N HIS A 16 1.19 -9.94 -7.80
CA HIS A 16 2.20 -9.75 -8.85
C HIS A 16 3.60 -9.54 -8.28
N GLN A 17 3.74 -9.03 -7.05
CA GLN A 17 5.02 -9.02 -6.34
C GLN A 17 5.55 -10.45 -6.12
N SER A 18 4.68 -11.36 -5.72
CA SER A 18 5.01 -12.76 -5.43
C SER A 18 5.19 -13.61 -6.69
N LEU A 19 4.40 -13.37 -7.73
CA LEU A 19 4.33 -14.23 -8.92
C LEU A 19 5.10 -13.68 -10.12
N LEU A 20 5.20 -12.37 -10.27
CA LEU A 20 5.69 -11.68 -11.47
C LEU A 20 6.72 -10.60 -11.12
N ALA A 21 7.46 -10.82 -10.03
CA ALA A 21 8.55 -9.98 -9.55
C ALA A 21 8.18 -8.49 -9.34
N THR A 22 6.90 -8.13 -9.22
CA THR A 22 6.41 -6.73 -9.10
C THR A 22 6.45 -5.95 -10.44
N ARG A 23 6.13 -6.59 -11.57
CA ARG A 23 6.21 -5.96 -12.91
C ARG A 23 4.88 -5.52 -13.53
N MET A 24 3.77 -5.60 -12.79
CA MET A 24 2.49 -5.07 -13.28
C MET A 24 2.53 -3.54 -13.36
N SER A 25 2.30 -3.00 -14.55
CA SER A 25 2.24 -1.57 -14.84
C SER A 25 0.95 -0.93 -14.34
N THR A 26 0.94 0.40 -14.16
CA THR A 26 -0.29 1.10 -13.80
C THR A 26 -1.37 0.95 -14.87
N GLU A 27 -1.00 0.96 -16.16
CA GLU A 27 -1.96 0.82 -17.26
C GLU A 27 -2.65 -0.55 -17.30
N GLU A 28 -1.97 -1.61 -16.86
CA GLU A 28 -2.59 -2.94 -16.74
C GLU A 28 -3.57 -3.02 -15.56
N MET A 29 -3.35 -2.24 -14.50
CA MET A 29 -4.22 -2.23 -13.31
C MET A 29 -5.53 -1.46 -13.54
N LEU A 30 -5.48 -0.32 -14.23
CA LEU A 30 -6.60 0.62 -14.29
C LEU A 30 -7.88 0.10 -14.97
N PRO A 31 -7.83 -0.73 -16.04
CA PRO A 31 -9.03 -1.22 -16.71
C PRO A 31 -9.95 -2.07 -15.82
N ILE A 32 -9.43 -2.71 -14.78
CA ILE A 32 -10.20 -3.56 -13.87
C ILE A 32 -10.58 -2.86 -12.54
N ALA A 33 -10.00 -1.69 -12.26
CA ALA A 33 -10.10 -1.04 -10.96
C ALA A 33 -11.55 -0.81 -10.47
N GLU A 34 -12.44 -0.31 -11.34
CA GLU A 34 -13.85 -0.06 -10.98
C GLU A 34 -14.62 -1.37 -10.72
N LYS A 35 -14.28 -2.46 -11.42
CA LYS A 35 -14.89 -3.77 -11.16
C LYS A 35 -14.44 -4.33 -9.82
N LEU A 36 -13.15 -4.19 -9.47
CA LEU A 36 -12.65 -4.56 -8.14
C LEU A 36 -13.35 -3.77 -7.03
N ASP A 37 -13.56 -2.47 -7.26
CA ASP A 37 -14.23 -1.59 -6.29
C ASP A 37 -15.70 -1.99 -6.00
N ALA A 38 -16.36 -2.63 -6.97
CA ALA A 38 -17.75 -3.07 -6.86
C ALA A 38 -17.94 -4.43 -6.15
N VAL A 39 -16.87 -5.19 -5.89
CA VAL A 39 -16.97 -6.55 -5.32
C VAL A 39 -17.43 -6.55 -3.86
N GLY A 40 -17.11 -5.50 -3.09
CA GLY A 40 -17.38 -5.43 -1.66
C GLY A 40 -16.29 -6.05 -0.78
N TYR A 41 -15.03 -5.95 -1.22
CA TYR A 41 -13.88 -6.29 -0.38
C TYR A 41 -13.81 -5.39 0.86
N TYR A 42 -13.18 -5.91 1.93
CA TYR A 42 -12.85 -5.11 3.11
C TYR A 42 -11.81 -4.05 2.79
N SER A 43 -10.81 -4.42 1.99
CA SER A 43 -9.80 -3.52 1.46
C SER A 43 -9.19 -4.08 0.18
N ILE A 44 -8.60 -3.22 -0.63
CA ILE A 44 -7.76 -3.62 -1.76
C ILE A 44 -6.34 -3.18 -1.44
N GLU A 45 -5.43 -4.14 -1.30
CA GLU A 45 -4.02 -3.86 -1.11
C GLU A 45 -3.38 -3.52 -2.46
N ALA A 46 -2.97 -2.25 -2.61
CA ALA A 46 -2.59 -1.66 -3.88
C ALA A 46 -1.27 -0.88 -3.85
N TRP A 47 -0.60 -0.83 -2.69
CA TRP A 47 0.59 0.00 -2.52
C TRP A 47 1.53 -0.50 -1.41
N GLY A 48 2.73 0.05 -1.35
CA GLY A 48 3.75 -0.40 -0.40
C GLY A 48 4.47 -1.69 -0.83
N GLY A 49 5.17 -2.33 0.11
CA GLY A 49 6.05 -3.45 -0.24
C GLY A 49 7.10 -3.05 -1.28
N ALA A 50 7.27 -3.87 -2.33
CA ALA A 50 8.25 -3.61 -3.38
C ALA A 50 7.73 -2.72 -4.52
N THR A 51 6.43 -2.35 -4.53
CA THR A 51 5.87 -1.61 -5.67
C THR A 51 6.47 -0.23 -5.82
N PHE A 52 6.87 0.42 -4.71
CA PHE A 52 7.47 1.75 -4.75
C PHE A 52 8.82 1.74 -5.47
N ASP A 53 9.71 0.79 -5.14
CA ASP A 53 10.98 0.58 -5.87
C ASP A 53 10.72 0.18 -7.31
N ALA A 54 9.80 -0.76 -7.55
CA ALA A 54 9.56 -1.28 -8.90
C ALA A 54 9.03 -0.23 -9.87
N CYS A 55 8.14 0.66 -9.42
CA CYS A 55 7.66 1.80 -10.21
C CYS A 55 8.84 2.62 -10.74
N MET A 56 9.73 3.06 -9.86
CA MET A 56 10.84 3.96 -10.22
C MET A 56 11.97 3.24 -10.96
N ARG A 57 12.26 1.99 -10.59
CA ARG A 57 13.44 1.27 -11.05
C ARG A 57 13.22 0.54 -12.38
N PHE A 58 12.02 -0.01 -12.61
CA PHE A 58 11.78 -0.94 -13.72
C PHE A 58 10.66 -0.52 -14.66
N LEU A 59 9.72 0.29 -14.18
CA LEU A 59 8.51 0.64 -14.95
C LEU A 59 8.54 2.07 -15.48
N ASP A 60 9.50 2.89 -15.04
CA ASP A 60 9.56 4.33 -15.34
C ASP A 60 8.26 5.06 -14.92
N GLU A 61 7.74 4.70 -13.74
CA GLU A 61 6.50 5.22 -13.19
C GLU A 61 6.72 5.96 -11.87
N ASP A 62 5.93 7.02 -11.62
CA ASP A 62 5.83 7.64 -10.31
C ASP A 62 4.87 6.81 -9.41
N PRO A 63 5.37 6.23 -8.28
CA PRO A 63 4.53 5.45 -7.38
C PRO A 63 3.41 6.27 -6.72
N TRP A 64 3.57 7.58 -6.56
CA TRP A 64 2.52 8.47 -6.04
C TRP A 64 1.42 8.71 -7.07
N GLU A 65 1.79 8.82 -8.35
CA GLU A 65 0.81 8.96 -9.42
C GLU A 65 0.01 7.67 -9.59
N ARG A 66 0.65 6.49 -9.50
CA ARG A 66 -0.06 5.20 -9.45
C ARG A 66 -1.14 5.20 -8.36
N LEU A 67 -0.79 5.61 -7.14
CA LEU A 67 -1.73 5.67 -6.02
C LEU A 67 -2.91 6.61 -6.32
N ARG A 68 -2.64 7.84 -6.78
CA ARG A 68 -3.70 8.81 -7.11
C ARG A 68 -4.62 8.32 -8.22
N ARG A 69 -4.08 7.68 -9.26
CA ARG A 69 -4.86 7.13 -10.39
C ARG A 69 -5.74 5.96 -9.95
N LEU A 70 -5.23 5.08 -9.09
CA LEU A 70 -6.02 4.00 -8.49
C LEU A 70 -7.11 4.56 -7.57
N LYS A 71 -6.78 5.48 -6.66
CA LYS A 71 -7.77 6.15 -5.80
C LYS A 71 -8.81 6.93 -6.61
N LYS A 72 -8.49 7.39 -7.83
CA LYS A 72 -9.47 8.03 -8.72
C LYS A 72 -10.52 7.06 -9.23
N ARG A 73 -10.22 5.77 -9.34
CA ARG A 73 -11.15 4.74 -9.85
C ARG A 73 -11.77 3.87 -8.75
N ILE A 74 -11.02 3.62 -7.68
CA ILE A 74 -11.46 2.84 -6.50
C ILE A 74 -11.94 3.84 -5.45
N LYS A 75 -13.25 4.04 -5.35
CA LYS A 75 -13.88 5.06 -4.51
C LYS A 75 -14.56 4.50 -3.28
N ASN A 76 -15.07 3.28 -3.37
CA ASN A 76 -15.92 2.69 -2.34
C ASN A 76 -15.13 1.78 -1.39
N THR A 77 -14.04 1.19 -1.88
CA THR A 77 -13.23 0.23 -1.15
C THR A 77 -11.98 0.89 -0.56
N PRO A 78 -11.68 0.69 0.73
CA PRO A 78 -10.45 1.18 1.35
C PRO A 78 -9.20 0.67 0.64
N LEU A 79 -8.29 1.57 0.28
CA LEU A 79 -6.96 1.21 -0.21
C LEU A 79 -6.04 0.89 0.96
N GLN A 80 -5.39 -0.28 0.88
CA GLN A 80 -4.44 -0.74 1.87
C GLN A 80 -3.01 -0.71 1.32
N MET A 81 -2.06 -0.45 2.21
CA MET A 81 -0.63 -0.64 1.93
C MET A 81 0.08 -1.50 2.98
N LEU A 82 1.25 -2.03 2.60
CA LEU A 82 2.23 -2.63 3.50
C LEU A 82 3.39 -1.66 3.77
N LEU A 83 3.67 -1.35 5.04
CA LEU A 83 4.73 -0.43 5.48
C LEU A 83 5.66 -1.11 6.49
N ARG A 84 6.98 -1.05 6.27
CA ARG A 84 7.97 -1.68 7.17
C ARG A 84 8.46 -0.71 8.25
N GLY A 85 7.59 -0.35 9.19
CA GLY A 85 7.94 0.43 10.38
C GLY A 85 8.88 1.61 10.11
N GLN A 86 9.94 1.73 10.91
CA GLN A 86 10.97 2.77 10.80
C GLN A 86 11.76 2.74 9.46
N ASN A 87 11.68 1.65 8.70
CA ASN A 87 12.29 1.55 7.38
C ASN A 87 11.42 2.09 6.25
N LEU A 88 10.12 2.32 6.50
CA LEU A 88 9.15 2.69 5.48
C LEU A 88 9.13 1.68 4.33
N LEU A 89 9.46 2.14 3.11
CA LEU A 89 9.67 1.34 1.91
C LEU A 89 11.14 1.41 1.44
N GLY A 90 12.03 1.89 2.31
CA GLY A 90 13.45 2.09 2.02
C GLY A 90 14.36 1.03 2.61
N TYR A 91 15.66 1.29 2.51
CA TYR A 91 16.72 0.31 2.75
C TYR A 91 17.36 0.40 4.15
N ARG A 92 16.97 1.38 4.98
CA ARG A 92 17.51 1.63 6.33
C ARG A 92 16.46 2.25 7.24
N HIS A 93 16.76 2.42 8.53
CA HIS A 93 15.90 3.22 9.41
C HIS A 93 16.00 4.70 9.02
N TYR A 94 14.87 5.39 9.06
CA TYR A 94 14.77 6.82 8.85
C TYR A 94 14.49 7.54 10.16
N PRO A 95 14.87 8.82 10.28
CA PRO A 95 14.46 9.64 11.42
C PRO A 95 12.94 9.83 11.45
N ASP A 96 12.39 10.12 12.62
CA ASP A 96 10.94 10.11 12.88
C ASP A 96 10.17 11.11 12.01
N ASP A 97 10.75 12.28 11.75
CA ASP A 97 10.14 13.31 10.88
C ASP A 97 9.91 12.82 9.45
N ILE A 98 10.81 11.99 8.92
CA ILE A 98 10.64 11.35 7.62
C ILE A 98 9.54 10.28 7.66
N VAL A 99 9.44 9.53 8.75
CA VAL A 99 8.39 8.52 8.93
C VAL A 99 7.01 9.18 8.99
N GLU A 100 6.87 10.20 9.83
CA GLU A 100 5.66 11.00 9.96
C GLU A 100 5.27 11.61 8.60
N LYS A 101 6.23 12.22 7.90
CA LYS A 101 5.95 12.85 6.61
C LYS A 101 5.53 11.86 5.54
N PHE A 102 6.13 10.67 5.53
CA PHE A 102 5.75 9.62 4.59
C PHE A 102 4.31 9.15 4.82
N VAL A 103 3.93 8.90 6.08
CA VAL A 103 2.57 8.48 6.43
C VAL A 103 1.56 9.57 6.10
N GLU A 104 1.84 10.84 6.45
CA GLU A 104 1.01 12.00 6.09
C GLU A 104 0.73 12.04 4.58
N ARG A 105 1.78 11.88 3.76
CA ARG A 105 1.66 11.90 2.30
C ARG A 105 0.93 10.68 1.75
N ALA A 106 1.13 9.48 2.32
CA ALA A 106 0.42 8.27 1.91
C ALA A 106 -1.10 8.42 2.12
N VAL A 107 -1.50 8.90 3.29
CA VAL A 107 -2.92 9.15 3.62
C VAL A 107 -3.49 10.26 2.73
N ALA A 108 -2.78 11.37 2.57
CA ALA A 108 -3.23 12.50 1.74
C ALA A 108 -3.44 12.13 0.26
N ASN A 109 -2.73 11.11 -0.25
CA ASN A 109 -2.90 10.62 -1.62
C ASN A 109 -3.89 9.46 -1.74
N GLY A 110 -4.45 8.96 -0.64
CA GLY A 110 -5.60 8.06 -0.66
C GLY A 110 -5.42 6.68 -0.04
N ILE A 111 -4.34 6.42 0.70
CA ILE A 111 -4.24 5.22 1.54
C ILE A 111 -5.17 5.35 2.73
N ASP A 112 -6.03 4.35 2.94
CA ASP A 112 -7.00 4.30 4.04
C ASP A 112 -6.55 3.35 5.16
N ILE A 113 -5.82 2.28 4.83
CA ILE A 113 -5.34 1.27 5.79
C ILE A 113 -3.84 1.05 5.63
N ILE A 114 -3.08 1.18 6.72
CA ILE A 114 -1.63 0.93 6.73
C ILE A 114 -1.35 -0.31 7.58
N ARG A 115 -0.88 -1.38 6.93
CA ARG A 115 -0.37 -2.58 7.60
C ARG A 115 1.10 -2.38 7.94
N ILE A 116 1.38 -2.12 9.21
CA ILE A 116 2.73 -1.82 9.70
C ILE A 116 3.36 -3.09 10.27
N PHE A 117 4.58 -3.40 9.86
CA PHE A 117 5.33 -4.56 10.37
C PHE A 117 6.82 -4.24 10.57
N ASP A 118 7.48 -5.07 11.37
CA ASP A 118 8.92 -5.12 11.55
C ASP A 118 9.39 -6.56 11.28
N ALA A 119 10.56 -6.72 10.66
CA ALA A 119 11.04 -8.03 10.22
C ALA A 119 11.39 -8.96 11.40
N LEU A 120 11.68 -8.41 12.58
CA LEU A 120 12.06 -9.13 13.79
C LEU A 120 10.99 -9.03 14.89
N ASN A 121 9.81 -8.49 14.57
CA ASN A 121 8.73 -8.20 15.52
C ASN A 121 9.16 -7.28 16.67
N ASP A 122 10.11 -6.39 16.44
CA ASP A 122 10.46 -5.36 17.41
C ASP A 122 9.42 -4.24 17.38
N VAL A 123 8.54 -4.22 18.38
CA VAL A 123 7.44 -3.25 18.49
C VAL A 123 7.92 -1.81 18.50
N ARG A 124 9.15 -1.54 18.96
CA ARG A 124 9.74 -0.20 19.02
C ARG A 124 9.88 0.41 17.63
N ASN A 125 10.20 -0.42 16.63
CA ASN A 125 10.32 0.02 15.23
C ASN A 125 8.95 0.33 14.58
N LEU A 126 7.84 0.03 15.27
CA LEU A 126 6.48 0.29 14.79
C LEU A 126 5.91 1.57 15.39
N GLU A 127 6.40 2.03 16.55
CA GLU A 127 5.75 3.05 17.38
C GLU A 127 5.49 4.35 16.63
N VAL A 128 6.51 4.87 15.94
CA VAL A 128 6.43 6.14 15.20
C VAL A 128 5.44 6.03 14.05
N ALA A 129 5.55 4.97 13.25
CA ALA A 129 4.65 4.74 12.13
C ALA A 129 3.20 4.56 12.61
N VAL A 130 2.96 3.80 13.69
CA VAL A 130 1.62 3.62 14.26
C VAL A 130 1.07 4.94 14.80
N LYS A 131 1.89 5.73 15.51
CA LYS A 131 1.47 7.03 16.02
C LYS A 131 1.10 8.00 14.90
N ALA A 132 1.85 7.99 13.80
CA ALA A 132 1.58 8.82 12.62
C ALA A 132 0.29 8.46 11.87
N THR A 133 -0.29 7.28 12.12
CA THR A 133 -1.58 6.85 11.51
C THR A 133 -2.83 7.23 12.31
N LYS A 134 -2.66 7.75 13.53
CA LYS A 134 -3.77 8.18 14.40
C LYS A 134 -4.20 9.60 14.06
#